data_AF-A0AAD1FF82-F1
#
_entry.id   AF-A0AAD1FF82-F1
#
_cell.length_a   1.000
_cell.length_b   1.000
_cell.length_c   1.000
_cell.angle_alpha   90.00
_cell.angle_beta   90.00
_cell.angle_gamma   90.00
#
_symmetry.space_group_name_H-M   'P 1'
#
loop_
_entity.id
_entity.type
_entity.pdbx_description
1 polymer ?
#
loop_
_entity_poly.entity_id
_entity_poly.type
_entity_poly.pdbx_seq_one_letter_code
_entity_poly.pdbx_strand_id
1 'polypeptide(L)'
;MAAVLQHLSVQPARSSSLDLIKWLAMLTMLMDHLRYLWSDAEWLFVVGRMAFPLFCLGIAANVARSRPGDLYNDGNLRYLGWLMAFAVVSELPYRLLSPMSSTLNVMPTLMLGLLVAWGMHHRDRMSGSMAVAALLIAGVLHSRLMYGAIGVLLPAALLVAISRYHRWWLLPATVAVLANTRNRWLAESSLSLETVAILLTAFATPLLGLWLFRQAWAPRIWAVRRWGYFFYPSHLAALHLVWIAL
;
A
#
# COMPACT_ATOMS: atom_id res chain seq x y z
N MET A 1 45.57 3.49 10.07
CA MET A 1 44.93 2.78 11.20
C MET A 1 44.18 3.73 12.16
N ALA A 2 43.44 4.73 11.66
CA ALA A 2 42.52 5.51 12.51
C ALA A 2 41.41 6.24 11.73
N ALA A 3 41.69 6.79 10.54
CA ALA A 3 40.71 7.63 9.82
C ALA A 3 39.65 6.86 8.99
N VAL A 4 39.88 5.59 8.64
CA VAL A 4 38.91 4.78 7.87
C VAL A 4 37.88 4.09 8.76
N LEU A 5 38.09 4.09 10.08
CA LEU A 5 37.20 3.47 11.08
C LEU A 5 36.25 4.49 11.75
N GLN A 6 36.20 5.74 11.24
CA GLN A 6 35.45 6.84 11.85
C GLN A 6 34.21 7.32 11.07
N HIS A 7 33.74 6.60 10.05
CA HIS A 7 32.32 6.71 9.66
C HIS A 7 31.44 5.90 10.62
N LEU A 8 31.52 6.34 11.88
CA LEU A 8 30.67 5.96 12.99
C LEU A 8 29.20 6.24 12.63
N SER A 9 28.35 5.27 12.94
CA SER A 9 26.89 5.32 12.93
C SER A 9 26.22 5.51 11.55
N VAL A 10 26.21 4.46 10.73
CA VAL A 10 25.28 4.37 9.59
C VAL A 10 23.86 4.14 10.14
N GLN A 11 23.23 5.19 10.64
CA GLN A 11 21.78 5.33 10.51
C GLN A 11 21.50 5.22 9.00
N PRO A 12 20.64 4.30 8.52
CA PRO A 12 20.40 4.20 7.10
C PRO A 12 19.83 5.54 6.62
N ALA A 13 20.61 6.23 5.76
CA ALA A 13 20.23 7.51 5.21
C ALA A 13 18.83 7.39 4.62
N ARG A 14 17.93 8.25 5.10
CA ARG A 14 16.54 8.26 4.69
C ARG A 14 16.45 8.44 3.17
N SER A 15 15.72 7.55 2.50
CA SER A 15 15.56 7.58 1.04
C SER A 15 14.51 8.64 0.63
N SER A 16 14.96 9.69 -0.06
CA SER A 16 14.07 10.70 -0.67
C SER A 16 13.10 10.11 -1.68
N SER A 17 13.53 9.07 -2.44
CA SER A 17 12.67 8.37 -3.39
C SER A 17 11.50 7.65 -2.70
N LEU A 18 11.72 7.08 -1.51
CA LEU A 18 10.66 6.46 -0.73
C LEU A 18 9.65 7.49 -0.20
N ASP A 19 10.11 8.68 0.20
CA ASP A 19 9.21 9.75 0.61
C ASP A 19 8.38 10.29 -0.56
N LEU A 20 8.97 10.40 -1.76
CA LEU A 20 8.24 10.74 -2.98
C LEU A 20 7.16 9.70 -3.31
N ILE A 21 7.49 8.40 -3.22
CA ILE A 21 6.52 7.32 -3.43
C ILE A 21 5.32 7.46 -2.49
N LYS A 22 5.57 7.78 -1.21
CA LYS A 22 4.50 7.99 -0.23
C LYS A 22 3.65 9.21 -0.55
N TRP A 23 4.25 10.31 -1.00
CA TRP A 23 3.51 11.48 -1.47
C TRP A 23 2.63 11.15 -2.67
N LEU A 24 3.17 10.44 -3.66
CA LEU A 24 2.41 10.01 -4.83
C LEU A 24 1.26 9.08 -4.42
N ALA A 25 1.49 8.15 -3.49
CA ALA A 25 0.45 7.29 -2.93
C ALA A 25 -0.67 8.09 -2.27
N MET A 26 -0.30 9.09 -1.45
CA MET A 26 -1.27 9.94 -0.76
C MET A 26 -2.05 10.85 -1.70
N LEU A 27 -1.37 11.46 -2.69
CA LEU A 27 -2.01 12.34 -3.66
C LEU A 27 -2.99 11.56 -4.55
N THR A 28 -2.56 10.42 -5.08
CA THR A 28 -3.43 9.56 -5.91
C THR A 28 -4.59 8.99 -5.11
N MET A 29 -4.41 8.67 -3.83
CA MET A 29 -5.51 8.28 -2.93
C MET A 29 -6.50 9.43 -2.70
N LEU A 30 -6.01 10.65 -2.51
CA LEU A 30 -6.87 11.82 -2.38
C LEU A 30 -7.65 12.06 -3.67
N MET A 31 -7.00 11.96 -4.83
CA MET A 31 -7.65 12.04 -6.14
C MET A 31 -8.74 10.97 -6.28
N ASP A 32 -8.47 9.71 -5.91
CA ASP A 32 -9.47 8.64 -5.88
C ASP A 32 -10.72 9.12 -5.15
N HIS A 33 -10.59 9.64 -3.92
CA HIS A 33 -11.74 10.05 -3.11
C HIS A 33 -12.38 11.37 -3.52
N LEU A 34 -11.69 12.25 -4.23
CA LEU A 34 -12.29 13.47 -4.78
C LEU A 34 -13.42 13.16 -5.78
N ARG A 35 -13.45 11.95 -6.37
CA ARG A 35 -14.56 11.49 -7.23
C ARG A 35 -15.92 11.51 -6.52
N TYR A 36 -15.96 11.47 -5.19
CA TYR A 36 -17.20 11.51 -4.43
C TYR A 36 -17.85 12.90 -4.38
N LEU A 37 -17.11 13.97 -4.72
CA LEU A 37 -17.64 15.32 -4.72
C LEU A 37 -18.37 15.69 -6.02
N TRP A 38 -18.06 15.04 -7.15
CA TRP A 38 -18.62 15.37 -8.46
C TRP A 38 -18.94 14.10 -9.27
N SER A 39 -20.12 14.06 -9.90
CA SER A 39 -20.55 12.94 -10.75
C SER A 39 -19.64 12.69 -11.95
N ASP A 40 -19.11 13.75 -12.54
CA ASP A 40 -18.35 13.67 -13.80
C ASP A 40 -16.85 13.34 -13.57
N ALA A 41 -16.48 13.05 -12.33
CA ALA A 41 -15.09 12.83 -11.91
C ALA A 41 -14.72 11.35 -11.75
N GLU A 42 -15.49 10.42 -12.34
CA GLU A 42 -15.23 8.97 -12.27
C GLU A 42 -13.82 8.59 -12.77
N TRP A 43 -13.28 9.33 -13.74
CA TRP A 43 -11.91 9.14 -14.26
C TRP A 43 -10.82 9.23 -13.19
N LEU A 44 -11.07 9.94 -12.08
CA LEU A 44 -10.14 10.02 -10.95
C LEU A 44 -9.92 8.65 -10.30
N PHE A 45 -10.87 7.72 -10.43
CA PHE A 45 -10.73 6.35 -9.96
C PHE A 45 -9.56 5.62 -10.65
N VAL A 46 -9.33 5.88 -11.94
CA VAL A 46 -8.20 5.32 -12.71
C VAL A 46 -6.89 5.76 -12.08
N VAL A 47 -6.73 7.07 -11.84
CA VAL A 47 -5.54 7.64 -11.18
C VAL A 47 -5.40 7.09 -9.76
N GLY A 48 -6.52 6.94 -9.06
CA GLY A 48 -6.60 6.38 -7.72
C GLY A 48 -6.07 4.96 -7.58
N ARG A 49 -6.09 4.16 -8.66
CA ARG A 49 -5.53 2.80 -8.65
C ARG A 49 -4.02 2.78 -8.39
N MET A 50 -3.33 3.89 -8.58
CA MET A 50 -1.91 4.02 -8.26
C MET A 50 -1.65 3.94 -6.74
N ALA A 51 -2.59 4.36 -5.90
CA ALA A 51 -2.37 4.52 -4.47
C ALA A 51 -1.98 3.20 -3.77
N PHE A 52 -2.76 2.14 -4.01
CA PHE A 52 -2.60 0.87 -3.31
C PHE A 52 -1.25 0.19 -3.58
N PRO A 53 -0.78 0.02 -4.83
CA PRO A 53 0.55 -0.51 -5.09
C PRO A 53 1.68 0.32 -4.50
N LEU A 54 1.56 1.65 -4.48
CA LEU A 54 2.58 2.53 -3.92
C LEU A 54 2.65 2.43 -2.38
N PHE A 55 1.50 2.31 -1.69
CA PHE A 55 1.49 1.98 -0.26
C PHE A 55 2.08 0.59 0.01
N CYS A 56 1.75 -0.41 -0.82
CA CYS A 56 2.34 -1.75 -0.72
C CYS A 56 3.86 -1.73 -0.91
N LEU A 57 4.38 -0.87 -1.81
CA LEU A 57 5.81 -0.69 -2.01
C LEU A 57 6.46 -0.04 -0.78
N GLY A 58 5.78 0.92 -0.14
CA GLY A 58 6.19 1.48 1.14
C GLY A 58 6.31 0.44 2.25
N ILE A 59 5.36 -0.50 2.33
CA ILE A 59 5.41 -1.67 3.23
C ILE A 59 6.62 -2.56 2.88
N ALA A 60 6.74 -2.97 1.62
CA ALA A 60 7.82 -3.85 1.17
C ALA A 60 9.22 -3.25 1.46
N ALA A 61 9.40 -1.95 1.21
CA ALA A 61 10.64 -1.23 1.51
C ALA A 61 10.89 -1.05 3.02
N ASN A 62 9.85 -1.04 3.86
CA ASN A 62 10.02 -1.10 5.31
C ASN A 62 10.53 -2.48 5.73
N VAL A 63 9.86 -3.54 5.29
CA VAL A 63 10.25 -4.93 5.60
C VAL A 63 11.68 -5.21 5.14
N ALA A 64 12.04 -4.84 3.91
CA ALA A 64 13.38 -5.06 3.34
C ALA A 64 14.52 -4.38 4.14
N ARG A 65 14.23 -3.34 4.93
CA ARG A 65 15.22 -2.66 5.77
C ARG A 65 15.42 -3.31 7.13
N SER A 66 14.46 -4.14 7.57
CA SER A 66 14.57 -4.88 8.82
C SER A 66 15.53 -6.06 8.66
N ARG A 67 16.24 -6.43 9.72
CA ARG A 67 17.14 -7.59 9.68
C ARG A 67 16.30 -8.89 9.66
N PRO A 68 16.58 -9.86 8.77
CA PRO A 68 15.93 -11.16 8.84
C PRO A 68 16.09 -11.79 10.24
N GLY A 69 15.03 -12.38 10.77
CA GLY A 69 14.96 -12.91 12.14
C GLY A 69 14.67 -11.88 13.25
N ASP A 70 14.77 -10.57 12.97
CA ASP A 70 14.47 -9.50 13.94
C ASP A 70 13.01 -9.01 13.87
N LEU A 71 12.07 -9.97 14.03
CA LEU A 71 10.64 -9.68 13.94
C LEU A 71 10.18 -8.71 15.04
N TYR A 72 10.68 -8.90 16.27
CA TYR A 72 10.19 -8.26 17.49
C TYR A 72 10.86 -6.93 17.84
N ASN A 73 11.43 -6.20 16.87
CA ASN A 73 11.94 -4.87 17.16
C ASN A 73 10.81 -3.85 17.37
N ASP A 74 11.09 -2.80 18.17
CA ASP A 74 10.15 -1.72 18.47
C ASP A 74 9.60 -1.03 17.22
N GLY A 75 10.37 -1.02 16.13
CA GLY A 75 9.96 -0.45 14.85
C GLY A 75 8.82 -1.24 14.22
N ASN A 76 8.94 -2.56 14.16
CA ASN A 76 7.97 -3.50 13.62
C ASN A 76 6.70 -3.53 14.46
N LEU A 77 6.82 -3.70 15.78
CA LEU A 77 5.68 -3.71 16.69
C LEU A 77 4.88 -2.42 16.60
N ARG A 78 5.56 -1.28 16.61
CA ARG A 78 4.93 0.02 16.43
C ARG A 78 4.28 0.16 15.05
N TYR A 79 4.90 -0.36 13.99
CA TYR A 79 4.34 -0.30 12.64
C TYR A 79 3.01 -1.07 12.55
N LEU A 80 2.99 -2.32 13.04
CA LEU A 80 1.77 -3.13 13.11
C LEU A 80 0.70 -2.45 13.98
N GLY A 81 1.08 -1.94 15.16
CA GLY A 81 0.17 -1.24 16.06
C GLY A 81 -0.48 -0.02 15.42
N TRP A 82 0.28 0.81 14.68
CA TRP A 82 -0.29 1.95 13.95
C TRP A 82 -1.23 1.52 12.82
N LEU A 83 -0.86 0.50 12.03
CA LEU A 83 -1.75 -0.02 10.98
C LEU A 83 -3.07 -0.55 11.58
N MET A 84 -3.00 -1.28 12.69
CA MET A 84 -4.19 -1.78 13.38
C MET A 84 -5.06 -0.66 13.94
N ALA A 85 -4.46 0.30 14.66
CA ALA A 85 -5.19 1.43 15.24
C ALA A 85 -5.88 2.27 14.15
N PHE A 86 -5.18 2.60 13.07
CA PHE A 86 -5.75 3.38 11.98
C PHE A 86 -6.70 2.58 11.09
N ALA A 87 -6.59 1.25 11.02
CA ALA A 87 -7.62 0.43 10.40
C ALA A 87 -8.97 0.57 11.13
N VAL A 88 -8.96 0.62 12.47
CA VAL A 88 -10.19 0.80 13.26
C VAL A 88 -10.69 2.25 13.16
N VAL A 89 -9.82 3.23 13.44
CA VAL A 89 -10.20 4.65 13.46
C VAL A 89 -10.73 5.14 12.12
N SER A 90 -10.18 4.64 11.01
CA SER A 90 -10.56 5.10 9.67
C SER A 90 -11.80 4.40 9.12
N GLU A 91 -12.32 3.38 9.78
CA GLU A 91 -13.50 2.66 9.30
C GLU A 91 -14.75 3.55 9.33
N LEU A 92 -14.93 4.34 10.38
CA LEU A 92 -16.05 5.28 10.48
C LEU A 92 -16.07 6.32 9.35
N PRO A 93 -15.02 7.14 9.14
CA PRO A 93 -15.03 8.13 8.05
C PRO A 93 -15.08 7.48 6.67
N TYR A 94 -14.51 6.27 6.51
CA TYR A 94 -14.65 5.50 5.27
C TYR A 94 -16.10 5.11 4.97
N ARG A 95 -16.83 4.60 5.96
CA ARG A 95 -18.26 4.24 5.84
C ARG A 95 -19.14 5.45 5.53
N LEU A 96 -18.82 6.60 6.13
CA LEU A 96 -19.55 7.85 5.90
C LEU A 96 -19.38 8.38 4.47
N LEU A 97 -18.16 8.31 3.92
CA LEU A 97 -17.89 8.74 2.55
C LEU A 97 -18.34 7.70 1.50
N SER A 98 -18.36 6.42 1.85
CA SER A 98 -18.67 5.30 0.95
C SER A 98 -19.75 4.37 1.52
N PRO A 99 -20.99 4.86 1.73
CA PRO A 99 -22.05 4.11 2.43
C PRO A 99 -22.49 2.86 1.67
N MET A 100 -22.38 2.87 0.34
CA MET A 100 -22.72 1.74 -0.52
C MET A 100 -21.61 0.69 -0.63
N SER A 101 -20.43 0.92 -0.04
CA SER A 101 -19.33 -0.04 -0.11
C SER A 101 -19.60 -1.25 0.79
N SER A 102 -19.43 -2.46 0.24
CA SER A 102 -19.55 -3.72 0.98
C SER A 102 -18.24 -4.19 1.64
N THR A 103 -17.13 -3.50 1.37
CA THR A 103 -15.77 -3.82 1.87
C THR A 103 -15.41 -2.97 3.08
N LEU A 104 -14.40 -3.39 3.85
CA LEU A 104 -13.72 -2.57 4.85
C LEU A 104 -12.82 -1.53 4.16
N ASN A 105 -12.32 -0.57 4.93
CA ASN A 105 -11.30 0.34 4.44
C ASN A 105 -10.02 -0.41 3.98
N VAL A 106 -9.06 0.30 3.38
CA VAL A 106 -7.88 -0.34 2.76
C VAL A 106 -6.87 -0.89 3.78
N MET A 107 -6.83 -0.36 5.01
CA MET A 107 -5.79 -0.66 5.99
C MET A 107 -5.76 -2.13 6.46
N PRO A 108 -6.89 -2.84 6.67
CA PRO A 108 -6.88 -4.29 6.90
C PRO A 108 -6.14 -5.08 5.82
N THR A 109 -6.30 -4.70 4.54
CA THR A 109 -5.59 -5.36 3.43
C THR A 109 -4.08 -5.12 3.54
N LEU A 110 -3.67 -3.89 3.84
CA LEU A 110 -2.27 -3.51 4.03
C LEU A 110 -1.64 -4.19 5.26
N MET A 111 -2.39 -4.29 6.36
CA MET A 111 -1.96 -4.96 7.59
C MET A 111 -1.73 -6.45 7.35
N LEU A 112 -2.69 -7.14 6.72
CA LEU A 112 -2.52 -8.56 6.37
C LEU A 112 -1.34 -8.75 5.40
N GLY A 113 -1.18 -7.85 4.43
CA GLY A 113 -0.06 -7.92 3.50
C GLY A 113 1.31 -7.67 4.14
N LEU A 114 1.39 -6.84 5.18
CA LEU A 114 2.58 -6.70 6.01
C LEU A 114 2.93 -8.03 6.70
N LEU A 115 1.94 -8.73 7.28
CA LEU A 115 2.16 -10.01 7.97
C LEU A 115 2.67 -11.09 7.01
N VAL A 116 2.11 -11.16 5.79
CA VAL A 116 2.58 -12.08 4.74
C VAL A 116 4.02 -11.74 4.32
N ALA A 117 4.33 -10.46 4.11
CA ALA A 117 5.68 -10.03 3.77
C ALA A 117 6.69 -10.33 4.90
N TRP A 118 6.29 -10.19 6.16
CA TRP A 118 7.13 -10.55 7.31
C TRP A 118 7.42 -12.04 7.38
N GLY A 119 6.44 -12.91 7.14
CA GLY A 119 6.68 -14.36 7.10
C GLY A 119 7.68 -14.76 6.02
N MET A 120 7.62 -14.12 4.85
CA MET A 120 8.57 -14.36 3.76
C MET A 120 9.98 -13.82 4.06
N HIS A 121 10.08 -12.70 4.78
CA HIS A 121 11.34 -12.02 5.09
C HIS A 121 12.09 -12.64 6.26
N HIS A 122 11.43 -12.83 7.40
CA HIS A 122 12.09 -13.26 8.64
C HIS A 122 12.27 -14.78 8.71
N ARG A 123 11.37 -15.56 8.09
CA ARG A 123 11.47 -17.03 7.93
C ARG A 123 11.63 -17.82 9.23
N ASP A 124 11.18 -17.26 10.34
CA ASP A 124 11.06 -17.96 11.62
C ASP A 124 9.66 -18.55 11.79
N ARG A 125 9.49 -19.45 12.78
CA ARG A 125 8.21 -20.14 13.02
C ARG A 125 7.07 -19.16 13.30
N MET A 126 7.34 -18.08 14.04
CA MET A 126 6.31 -17.13 14.41
C MET A 126 5.85 -16.31 13.21
N SER A 127 6.78 -15.69 12.48
CA SER A 127 6.42 -14.92 11.28
C SER A 127 5.74 -15.79 10.22
N GLY A 128 6.16 -17.05 10.08
CA GLY A 128 5.47 -18.04 9.27
C GLY A 128 4.03 -18.28 9.71
N SER A 129 3.80 -18.50 11.01
CA SER A 129 2.43 -18.67 11.57
C SER A 129 1.55 -17.43 11.37
N MET A 130 2.11 -16.22 11.51
CA MET A 130 1.40 -14.95 11.25
C MET A 130 1.02 -14.81 9.78
N ALA A 131 1.91 -15.18 8.87
CA ALA A 131 1.61 -15.16 7.44
C ALA A 131 0.50 -16.17 7.08
N VAL A 132 0.54 -17.39 7.62
CA VAL A 132 -0.52 -18.39 7.42
C VAL A 132 -1.85 -17.87 7.99
N ALA A 133 -1.87 -17.37 9.21
CA ALA A 133 -3.07 -16.78 9.81
C ALA A 133 -3.60 -15.61 8.97
N ALA A 134 -2.72 -14.73 8.48
CA ALA A 134 -3.10 -13.61 7.63
C ALA A 134 -3.73 -14.07 6.31
N LEU A 135 -3.19 -15.13 5.69
CA LEU A 135 -3.76 -15.71 4.47
C LEU A 135 -5.11 -16.39 4.72
N LEU A 136 -5.29 -17.09 5.84
CA LEU A 136 -6.56 -17.68 6.23
C LEU A 136 -7.63 -16.60 6.46
N ILE A 137 -7.28 -15.55 7.23
CA ILE A 137 -8.16 -14.39 7.45
C ILE A 137 -8.49 -13.72 6.12
N ALA A 138 -7.51 -13.52 5.24
CA ALA A 138 -7.71 -12.95 3.91
C ALA A 138 -8.63 -13.80 3.03
N GLY A 139 -8.55 -15.13 3.13
CA GLY A 139 -9.43 -16.06 2.45
C GLY A 139 -10.88 -15.97 2.95
N VAL A 140 -11.08 -15.98 4.28
CA VAL A 140 -12.41 -15.85 4.91
C VAL A 140 -13.03 -14.49 4.62
N LEU A 141 -12.25 -13.42 4.74
CA LEU A 141 -12.69 -12.04 4.52
C LEU A 141 -12.53 -11.59 3.06
N HIS A 142 -12.34 -12.51 2.11
CA HIS A 142 -12.02 -12.17 0.72
C HIS A 142 -12.98 -11.14 0.13
N SER A 143 -14.30 -11.30 0.31
CA SER A 143 -15.32 -10.37 -0.20
C SER A 143 -15.42 -9.06 0.58
N ARG A 144 -14.83 -8.99 1.77
CA ARG A 144 -14.81 -7.80 2.63
C ARG A 144 -13.51 -6.99 2.50
N LEU A 145 -12.46 -7.54 1.91
CA LEU A 145 -11.21 -6.81 1.67
C LEU A 145 -11.29 -6.03 0.36
N MET A 146 -10.88 -4.76 0.38
CA MET A 146 -10.97 -3.84 -0.76
C MET A 146 -10.31 -4.35 -2.05
N TYR A 147 -9.20 -5.10 -1.92
CA TYR A 147 -8.49 -5.74 -3.04
C TYR A 147 -8.51 -7.28 -2.95
N GLY A 148 -9.42 -7.82 -2.14
CA GLY A 148 -9.54 -9.25 -1.86
C GLY A 148 -8.28 -9.89 -1.26
N ALA A 149 -8.30 -11.22 -1.20
CA ALA A 149 -7.15 -12.02 -0.75
C ALA A 149 -5.91 -11.87 -1.67
N ILE A 150 -6.11 -11.53 -2.95
CA ILE A 150 -5.00 -11.35 -3.90
C ILE A 150 -4.23 -10.07 -3.58
N GLY A 151 -4.92 -8.98 -3.24
CA GLY A 151 -4.27 -7.71 -2.84
C GLY A 151 -3.34 -7.86 -1.64
N VAL A 152 -3.67 -8.77 -0.70
CA VAL A 152 -2.82 -9.10 0.47
C VAL A 152 -1.44 -9.63 0.06
N LEU A 153 -1.31 -10.24 -1.12
CA LEU A 153 -0.04 -10.77 -1.62
C LEU A 153 0.88 -9.68 -2.20
N LEU A 154 0.36 -8.48 -2.50
CA LEU A 154 1.10 -7.46 -3.24
C LEU A 154 2.34 -6.92 -2.50
N PRO A 155 2.31 -6.61 -1.19
CA PRO A 155 3.53 -6.21 -0.46
C PRO A 155 4.63 -7.28 -0.51
N ALA A 156 4.24 -8.55 -0.42
CA ALA A 156 5.18 -9.67 -0.48
C ALA A 156 5.76 -9.85 -1.90
N ALA A 157 4.94 -9.70 -2.95
CA ALA A 157 5.42 -9.67 -4.33
C ALA A 157 6.43 -8.54 -4.57
N LEU A 158 6.15 -7.34 -4.07
CA LEU A 158 7.04 -6.18 -4.16
C LEU A 158 8.34 -6.42 -3.38
N LEU A 159 8.27 -7.04 -2.21
CA LEU A 159 9.46 -7.43 -1.44
C LEU A 159 10.37 -8.37 -2.25
N VAL A 160 9.79 -9.39 -2.90
CA VAL A 160 10.54 -10.29 -3.80
C VAL A 160 11.18 -9.52 -4.95
N ALA A 161 10.46 -8.58 -5.56
CA ALA A 161 10.98 -7.76 -6.67
C ALA A 161 12.05 -6.75 -6.23
N ILE A 162 12.03 -6.28 -4.98
CA ILE A 162 13.12 -5.47 -4.40
C ILE A 162 14.38 -6.33 -4.27
N SER A 163 14.26 -7.54 -3.69
CA SER A 163 15.42 -8.40 -3.41
C SER A 163 15.97 -9.15 -4.64
N ARG A 164 15.12 -9.48 -5.63
CA ARG A 164 15.45 -10.34 -6.78
C ARG A 164 14.90 -9.79 -8.09
N TYR A 165 15.16 -8.50 -8.34
CA TYR A 165 14.54 -7.75 -9.44
C TYR A 165 14.61 -8.45 -10.79
N HIS A 166 15.81 -8.86 -11.22
CA HIS A 166 16.07 -9.43 -12.54
C HIS A 166 15.21 -10.66 -12.87
N ARG A 167 14.74 -11.41 -11.86
CA ARG A 167 13.92 -12.61 -12.04
C ARG A 167 12.42 -12.39 -11.85
N TRP A 168 12.02 -11.46 -10.99
CA TRP A 168 10.63 -11.34 -10.53
C TRP A 168 10.06 -9.92 -10.65
N TRP A 169 10.63 -9.06 -11.49
CA TRP A 169 10.19 -7.67 -11.63
C TRP A 169 8.75 -7.50 -12.11
N LEU A 170 8.21 -8.45 -12.89
CA LEU A 170 6.82 -8.45 -13.36
C LEU A 170 5.80 -8.98 -12.33
N LEU A 171 6.25 -9.72 -11.32
CA LEU A 171 5.35 -10.37 -10.34
C LEU A 171 4.40 -9.36 -9.65
N PRO A 172 4.87 -8.20 -9.16
CA PRO A 172 3.98 -7.19 -8.58
C PRO A 172 2.94 -6.65 -9.55
N ALA A 173 3.31 -6.47 -10.83
CA ALA A 173 2.40 -5.98 -11.86
C ALA A 173 1.27 -6.99 -12.11
N THR A 174 1.61 -8.28 -12.22
CA THR A 174 0.62 -9.35 -12.36
C THR A 174 -0.30 -9.44 -11.14
N VAL A 175 0.24 -9.40 -9.92
CA VAL A 175 -0.57 -9.44 -8.69
C VAL A 175 -1.47 -8.20 -8.59
N ALA A 176 -0.98 -7.02 -8.96
CA ALA A 176 -1.79 -5.80 -8.95
C ALA A 176 -2.94 -5.85 -9.95
N VAL A 177 -2.72 -6.38 -11.16
CA VAL A 177 -3.80 -6.63 -12.14
C VAL A 177 -4.82 -7.61 -11.56
N LEU A 178 -4.38 -8.77 -11.07
CA LEU A 178 -5.26 -9.79 -10.50
C LEU A 178 -6.04 -9.30 -9.26
N ALA A 179 -5.47 -8.38 -8.48
CA ALA A 179 -6.16 -7.75 -7.36
C ALA A 179 -7.27 -6.77 -7.80
N ASN A 180 -7.21 -6.27 -9.04
CA ASN A 180 -8.20 -5.37 -9.63
C ASN A 180 -9.17 -6.09 -10.57
N THR A 181 -9.01 -7.39 -10.87
CA THR A 181 -9.90 -8.12 -11.79
C THR A 181 -11.33 -8.30 -11.27
N ARG A 182 -11.54 -8.16 -9.96
CA ARG A 182 -12.87 -8.21 -9.31
C ARG A 182 -13.49 -6.83 -9.09
N ASN A 183 -12.95 -5.78 -9.68
CA ASN A 183 -13.62 -4.48 -9.58
C ASN A 183 -15.03 -4.62 -10.16
N ARG A 184 -16.03 -4.04 -9.49
CA ARG A 184 -17.46 -4.13 -9.86
C ARG A 184 -17.69 -3.85 -11.36
N TRP A 185 -16.89 -2.95 -11.90
CA TRP A 185 -16.83 -2.53 -13.30
C TRP A 185 -16.45 -3.62 -14.30
N LEU A 186 -15.66 -4.64 -13.91
CA LEU A 186 -15.34 -5.80 -14.74
C LEU A 186 -16.41 -6.89 -14.71
N ALA A 187 -17.20 -6.92 -13.63
CA ALA A 187 -18.30 -7.88 -13.49
C ALA A 187 -19.57 -7.39 -14.21
N GLU A 188 -19.75 -6.06 -14.30
CA GLU A 188 -20.94 -5.44 -14.91
C GLU A 188 -20.69 -4.96 -16.35
N SER A 189 -19.46 -4.58 -16.71
CA SER A 189 -19.14 -4.01 -18.02
C SER A 189 -18.32 -4.97 -18.89
N SER A 190 -18.67 -5.03 -20.18
CA SER A 190 -17.76 -5.44 -21.25
C SER A 190 -16.41 -4.71 -21.15
N LEU A 191 -15.39 -5.12 -21.93
CA LEU A 191 -14.09 -4.43 -22.04
C LEU A 191 -14.25 -2.95 -22.49
N SER A 192 -14.59 -2.08 -21.55
CA SER A 192 -14.69 -0.63 -21.74
C SER A 192 -13.30 0.00 -21.67
N LEU A 193 -13.15 1.19 -22.26
CA LEU A 193 -11.89 1.94 -22.22
C LEU A 193 -11.43 2.20 -20.77
N GLU A 194 -12.38 2.45 -19.87
CA GLU A 194 -12.10 2.70 -18.46
C GLU A 194 -11.58 1.45 -17.74
N THR A 195 -12.21 0.29 -17.96
CA THR A 195 -11.72 -0.98 -17.43
C THR A 195 -10.30 -1.28 -17.89
N VAL A 196 -10.00 -1.04 -19.17
CA VAL A 196 -8.64 -1.18 -19.70
C VAL A 196 -7.69 -0.19 -19.03
N ALA A 197 -8.08 1.07 -18.85
CA ALA A 197 -7.27 2.09 -18.18
C ALA A 197 -6.97 1.74 -16.71
N ILE A 198 -7.95 1.19 -15.97
CA ILE A 198 -7.80 0.67 -14.61
C ILE A 198 -6.75 -0.44 -14.57
N LEU A 199 -6.85 -1.44 -15.45
CA LEU A 199 -5.93 -2.57 -15.48
C LEU A 199 -4.52 -2.14 -15.92
N LEU A 200 -4.40 -1.25 -16.91
CA LEU A 200 -3.12 -0.68 -17.34
C LEU A 200 -2.47 0.12 -16.22
N THR A 201 -3.24 0.93 -15.50
CA THR A 201 -2.72 1.70 -14.36
C THR A 201 -2.27 0.78 -13.23
N ALA A 202 -3.06 -0.25 -12.91
CA ALA A 202 -2.70 -1.26 -11.91
C ALA A 202 -1.44 -2.04 -12.31
N PHE A 203 -1.26 -2.36 -13.60
CA PHE A 203 -0.06 -3.02 -14.13
C PHE A 203 1.17 -2.11 -14.08
N ALA A 204 1.05 -0.87 -14.54
CA ALA A 204 2.17 0.06 -14.69
C ALA A 204 2.69 0.57 -13.34
N THR A 205 1.80 0.78 -12.36
CA THR A 205 2.16 1.44 -11.09
C THR A 205 3.24 0.69 -10.29
N PRO A 206 3.15 -0.63 -10.03
CA PRO A 206 4.21 -1.36 -9.34
C PRO A 206 5.57 -1.24 -10.04
N LEU A 207 5.59 -1.25 -11.38
CA LEU A 207 6.80 -1.14 -12.18
C LEU A 207 7.41 0.25 -12.07
N LEU A 208 6.58 1.29 -12.24
CA LEU A 208 6.98 2.68 -12.07
C LEU A 208 7.49 2.94 -10.65
N GLY A 209 6.78 2.43 -9.64
CA GLY A 209 7.18 2.53 -8.23
C GLY A 209 8.53 1.87 -7.97
N LEU A 210 8.76 0.65 -8.48
CA LEU A 210 10.05 -0.04 -8.36
C LEU A 210 11.18 0.69 -9.08
N TRP A 211 10.92 1.24 -10.27
CA TRP A 211 11.87 2.08 -10.99
C TRP A 211 12.22 3.31 -10.15
N LEU A 212 11.20 4.02 -9.65
CA LEU A 212 11.36 5.24 -8.85
C LEU A 212 12.13 4.98 -7.55
N PHE A 213 11.82 3.86 -6.88
CA PHE A 213 12.47 3.43 -5.65
C PHE A 213 13.99 3.27 -5.81
N ARG A 214 14.46 2.83 -7.00
CA ARG A 214 15.88 2.64 -7.32
C ARG A 214 16.61 3.91 -7.72
N GLN A 215 15.89 5.00 -8.00
CA GLN A 215 16.54 6.25 -8.38
C GLN A 215 17.16 6.95 -7.16
N ALA A 216 18.34 7.53 -7.37
CA ALA A 216 18.93 8.46 -6.42
C ALA A 216 18.29 9.85 -6.63
N TRP A 217 17.31 10.19 -5.79
CA TRP A 217 16.64 11.49 -5.85
C TRP A 217 17.43 12.54 -5.08
N ALA A 218 18.00 13.50 -5.82
CA ALA A 218 18.77 14.62 -5.28
C ALA A 218 17.95 15.64 -4.45
N PRO A 219 16.70 16.02 -4.82
CA PRO A 219 15.96 17.00 -4.02
C PRO A 219 15.49 16.41 -2.69
N ARG A 220 15.55 17.24 -1.65
CA ARG A 220 15.09 16.88 -0.30
C ARG A 220 13.57 16.91 -0.24
N ILE A 221 12.93 15.79 -0.55
CA ILE A 221 11.47 15.65 -0.44
C ILE A 221 11.06 15.67 1.04
N TRP A 222 9.99 16.40 1.36
CA TRP A 222 9.50 16.45 2.72
C TRP A 222 9.01 15.07 3.19
N ALA A 223 9.29 14.82 4.44
CA ALA A 223 9.37 13.52 5.03
C ALA A 223 8.00 13.00 5.48
N VAL A 224 7.42 12.01 4.78
CA VAL A 224 6.19 11.34 5.24
C VAL A 224 6.52 10.37 6.39
N ARG A 225 6.26 10.82 7.62
CA ARG A 225 6.47 10.08 8.88
C ARG A 225 5.12 9.60 9.43
N ARG A 226 4.94 9.66 10.75
CA ARG A 226 3.73 9.21 11.46
C ARG A 226 2.49 10.04 11.13
N TRP A 227 2.68 11.31 10.77
CA TRP A 227 1.57 12.18 10.35
C TRP A 227 0.82 11.61 9.13
N GLY A 228 1.50 10.81 8.28
CA GLY A 228 0.87 10.17 7.12
C GLY A 228 -0.25 9.20 7.47
N TYR A 229 -0.27 8.63 8.69
CA TYR A 229 -1.41 7.81 9.11
C TYR A 229 -2.66 8.65 9.38
N PHE A 230 -2.49 9.82 10.02
CA PHE A 230 -3.60 10.74 10.30
C PHE A 230 -4.20 11.31 9.02
N PHE A 231 -3.41 11.43 7.95
CA PHE A 231 -3.92 11.85 6.66
C PHE A 231 -5.13 11.02 6.23
N TYR A 232 -5.10 9.68 6.39
CA TYR A 232 -6.14 8.79 5.90
C TYR A 232 -7.54 9.06 6.50
N PRO A 233 -7.78 8.95 7.82
CA PRO A 233 -9.09 9.28 8.37
C PRO A 233 -9.44 10.77 8.22
N SER A 234 -8.46 11.68 8.33
CA SER A 234 -8.74 13.12 8.30
C SER A 234 -9.24 13.61 6.94
N HIS A 235 -8.63 13.18 5.83
CA HIS A 235 -9.10 13.62 4.51
C HIS A 235 -10.45 12.97 4.15
N LEU A 236 -10.72 11.73 4.57
CA LEU A 236 -12.04 11.10 4.40
C LEU A 236 -13.13 11.89 5.15
N ALA A 237 -12.86 12.25 6.41
CA ALA A 237 -13.79 13.06 7.20
C ALA A 237 -13.98 14.45 6.59
N ALA A 238 -12.91 15.11 6.16
CA ALA A 238 -12.99 16.42 5.51
C ALA A 238 -13.81 16.37 4.21
N LEU A 239 -13.57 15.38 3.35
CA LEU A 239 -14.34 15.19 2.12
C LEU A 239 -15.82 14.92 2.40
N HIS A 240 -16.12 14.13 3.44
CA HIS A 240 -17.51 13.88 3.84
C HIS A 240 -18.21 15.17 4.33
N LEU A 241 -17.52 16.00 5.11
CA LEU A 241 -18.05 17.30 5.55
C LEU A 241 -18.30 18.25 4.36
N VAL A 242 -17.38 18.28 3.39
CA VAL A 242 -17.57 19.06 2.16
C VAL A 242 -18.74 18.51 1.35
N TRP A 243 -18.86 17.19 1.21
CA TRP A 243 -19.94 16.54 0.48
C TRP A 243 -21.32 16.85 1.06
N ILE A 244 -21.47 16.91 2.38
CA ILE A 244 -22.74 17.30 3.03
C ILE A 244 -23.06 18.79 2.83
N ALA A 245 -22.03 19.63 2.65
CA ALA A 245 -22.19 21.07 2.51
C ALA A 245 -22.49 21.53 1.07
N LEU A 246 -22.34 20.65 0.07
CA LEU A 246 -22.66 20.88 -1.34
C LEU A 246 -24.11 20.49 -1.64
#